data_AF-A0AAN7SPF8-F1
#
_entry.id   AF-A0AAN7SPF8-F1
#
_cell.length_a   1.000
_cell.length_b   1.000
_cell.length_c   1.000
_cell.angle_alpha   90.00
_cell.angle_beta   90.00
_cell.angle_gamma   90.00
#
_symmetry.space_group_name_H-M   'P 1'
#
loop_
_entity.id
_entity.type
_entity.pdbx_description
1 polymer ?
#
loop_
_entity_poly.entity_id
_entity_poly.type
_entity_poly.pdbx_seq_one_letter_code
_entity_poly.pdbx_strand_id
1 'polypeptide(L)'
;MCGCVCAMANHREMGKLKNMSQFDLEWLSKEYLKQNTGHTEIHDAWEKLPLSIRNDDEMKSYRLCTKHWNLPEQRVHIDGPPPQIRHCFECKKSK
;
A
#
# COMPACT_ATOMS: atom_id res chain seq x y z
N MET A 1 -19.69 -15.87 -30.04
CA MET A 1 -19.71 -14.70 -29.12
C MET A 1 -18.89 -15.09 -27.91
N CYS A 2 -17.73 -14.46 -27.73
CA CYS A 2 -16.76 -14.81 -26.70
C CYS A 2 -17.28 -14.35 -25.34
N GLY A 3 -17.51 -15.29 -24.43
CA GLY A 3 -17.91 -15.00 -23.06
C GLY A 3 -16.70 -14.60 -22.23
N CYS A 4 -16.49 -13.29 -22.05
CA CYS A 4 -15.67 -12.76 -20.96
C CYS A 4 -16.61 -12.24 -19.88
N VAL A 5 -17.19 -13.17 -19.11
CA VAL A 5 -17.72 -12.81 -17.80
C VAL A 5 -16.50 -12.66 -16.91
N CYS A 6 -16.02 -11.42 -16.79
CA CYS A 6 -15.03 -11.04 -15.78
C CYS A 6 -15.47 -11.70 -14.47
N ALA A 7 -14.63 -12.61 -13.96
CA ALA A 7 -14.85 -13.28 -12.69
C ALA A 7 -15.07 -12.20 -11.64
N MET A 8 -16.33 -11.95 -11.29
CA MET A 8 -16.67 -11.12 -10.16
C MET A 8 -16.20 -11.86 -8.94
N ALA A 9 -14.99 -11.52 -8.49
CA ALA A 9 -14.47 -11.92 -7.20
C ALA A 9 -15.44 -11.41 -6.14
N ASN A 10 -16.40 -12.26 -5.77
CA ASN A 10 -17.18 -12.18 -4.56
C ASN A 10 -16.20 -12.31 -3.38
N HIS A 11 -15.60 -11.21 -2.93
CA HIS A 11 -14.83 -11.17 -1.69
C HIS A 11 -15.22 -9.94 -0.88
N ARG A 12 -16.38 -10.06 -0.22
CA ARG A 12 -16.84 -9.15 0.83
C ARG A 12 -16.07 -9.33 2.15
N GLU A 13 -14.98 -10.10 2.15
CA GLU A 13 -14.05 -10.24 3.27
C GLU A 13 -12.63 -9.94 2.81
N MET A 14 -12.34 -8.66 2.55
CA MET A 14 -10.97 -8.18 2.36
C MET A 14 -10.25 -8.11 3.71
N GLY A 15 -9.99 -9.28 4.29
CA GLY A 15 -9.27 -9.45 5.54
C GLY A 15 -7.76 -9.38 5.32
N LYS A 16 -7.24 -8.16 5.14
CA LYS A 16 -5.81 -7.75 5.07
C LYS A 16 -5.01 -8.41 3.95
N LEU A 17 -4.60 -7.62 2.95
CA LEU A 17 -3.67 -8.02 1.86
C LEU A 17 -2.52 -8.94 2.32
N LYS A 18 -2.01 -8.72 3.54
CA LYS A 18 -0.92 -9.52 4.13
C LYS A 18 -1.23 -11.03 4.23
N ASN A 19 -2.49 -11.41 4.30
CA ASN A 19 -2.95 -12.80 4.43
C ASN A 19 -3.17 -13.47 3.07
N MET A 20 -3.15 -12.72 1.97
CA MET A 20 -3.32 -13.26 0.63
C MET A 20 -2.05 -13.99 0.18
N SER A 21 -2.23 -14.97 -0.70
CA SER A 21 -1.12 -15.64 -1.35
C SER A 21 -0.44 -14.71 -2.36
N GLN A 22 0.82 -14.98 -2.70
CA GLN A 22 1.52 -14.23 -3.74
C GLN A 22 0.81 -14.34 -5.10
N PHE A 23 0.23 -15.50 -5.38
CA PHE A 23 -0.56 -15.73 -6.60
C PHE A 23 -1.78 -14.82 -6.67
N ASP A 24 -2.54 -14.69 -5.59
CA ASP A 24 -3.72 -13.81 -5.57
C ASP A 24 -3.32 -12.33 -5.70
N LEU A 25 -2.21 -11.94 -5.06
CA LEU A 25 -1.67 -10.58 -5.15
C LEU A 25 -1.17 -10.23 -6.56
N GLU A 26 -0.73 -11.22 -7.34
CA GLU A 26 -0.31 -11.07 -8.73
C GLU A 26 -1.42 -10.59 -9.66
N TRP A 27 -2.65 -10.96 -9.35
CA TRP A 27 -3.83 -10.55 -10.12
C TRP A 27 -4.42 -9.21 -9.68
N LEU A 28 -3.91 -8.59 -8.62
CA LEU A 28 -4.41 -7.29 -8.16
C LEU A 28 -3.87 -6.15 -9.01
N SER A 29 -4.77 -5.30 -9.49
CA SER A 29 -4.40 -4.08 -10.20
C SER A 29 -4.03 -2.95 -9.25
N LYS A 30 -3.30 -1.97 -9.78
CA LYS A 30 -2.98 -0.72 -9.08
C LYS A 30 -4.26 0.00 -8.64
N GLU A 31 -5.25 0.08 -9.52
CA GLU A 31 -6.53 0.74 -9.28
C GLU A 31 -7.30 0.06 -8.15
N TYR A 32 -7.28 -1.28 -8.12
CA TYR A 32 -7.91 -2.04 -7.06
C TYR A 32 -7.27 -1.72 -5.70
N LEU A 33 -5.93 -1.78 -5.63
CA LEU A 33 -5.19 -1.46 -4.41
C LEU A 33 -5.50 -0.03 -3.94
N LYS A 34 -5.55 0.95 -4.86
CA LYS A 34 -5.86 2.35 -4.52
C LYS A 34 -7.27 2.56 -3.96
N GLN A 35 -8.26 1.83 -4.47
CA GLN A 35 -9.67 2.03 -4.12
C GLN A 35 -10.11 1.20 -2.92
N ASN A 36 -9.48 0.05 -2.68
CA ASN A 36 -10.03 -0.98 -1.80
C ASN A 36 -9.16 -1.34 -0.60
N THR A 37 -7.94 -0.80 -0.50
CA THR A 37 -7.00 -1.23 0.55
C THR A 37 -6.70 -0.11 1.52
N GLY A 38 -6.66 -0.47 2.80
CA GLY A 38 -6.18 0.43 3.84
C GLY A 38 -4.70 0.73 3.60
N HIS A 39 -4.29 1.98 3.77
CA HIS A 39 -2.91 2.41 3.53
C HIS A 39 -1.86 1.61 4.32
N THR A 40 -2.21 1.12 5.51
CA THR A 40 -1.36 0.23 6.32
C THR A 40 -1.25 -1.17 5.73
N GLU A 41 -2.25 -1.65 4.99
CA GLU A 41 -2.25 -2.97 4.35
C GLU A 41 -1.26 -3.05 3.18
N ILE A 42 -1.13 -1.97 2.41
CA ILE A 42 -0.13 -1.88 1.33
C ILE A 42 1.28 -2.01 1.91
N HIS A 43 1.54 -1.39 3.07
CA HIS A 43 2.83 -1.50 3.74
C HIS A 43 3.08 -2.92 4.24
N ASP A 44 2.11 -3.54 4.91
CA ASP A 44 2.22 -4.89 5.46
C ASP A 44 2.43 -5.96 4.37
N ALA A 45 1.79 -5.79 3.22
CA ALA A 45 1.87 -6.74 2.10
C ALA A 45 2.97 -6.40 1.09
N TRP A 46 3.74 -5.33 1.29
CA TRP A 46 4.61 -4.74 0.27
C TRP A 46 5.51 -5.75 -0.43
N GLU A 47 6.21 -6.60 0.33
CA GLU A 47 7.15 -7.58 -0.22
C GLU A 47 6.50 -8.69 -1.06
N LYS A 48 5.20 -8.92 -0.87
CA LYS A 48 4.42 -9.90 -1.64
C LYS A 48 3.75 -9.29 -2.87
N LEU A 49 3.72 -7.96 -2.98
CA LEU A 49 3.11 -7.28 -4.11
C LEU A 49 3.93 -7.52 -5.40
N PRO A 50 3.26 -7.50 -6.56
CA PRO A 50 3.93 -7.68 -7.85
C PRO A 50 5.03 -6.65 -8.07
N LEU A 51 6.07 -7.05 -8.81
CA LEU A 51 7.21 -6.18 -9.09
C LEU A 51 6.78 -4.90 -9.83
N SER A 52 5.79 -4.99 -10.72
CA SER A 52 5.19 -3.84 -11.41
C SER A 52 4.65 -2.80 -10.41
N ILE A 53 3.96 -3.25 -9.37
CA ILE A 53 3.43 -2.40 -8.29
C ILE A 53 4.58 -1.85 -7.43
N ARG A 54 5.55 -2.69 -7.06
CA ARG A 54 6.68 -2.26 -6.23
C ARG A 54 7.58 -1.23 -6.92
N ASN A 55 7.66 -1.26 -8.24
CA ASN A 55 8.45 -0.32 -9.04
C ASN A 55 7.71 1.00 -9.32
N ASP A 56 6.38 1.03 -9.18
CA ASP A 56 5.57 2.23 -9.38
C ASP A 56 5.76 3.25 -8.24
N ASP A 57 6.14 4.49 -8.59
CA ASP A 57 6.45 5.54 -7.62
C ASP A 57 5.23 6.06 -6.86
N GLU A 58 4.06 6.04 -7.48
CA GLU A 58 2.81 6.36 -6.79
C GLU A 58 2.54 5.30 -5.72
N MET A 59 2.70 4.02 -6.05
CA MET A 59 2.51 2.89 -5.12
C MET A 59 3.52 2.89 -3.98
N LYS A 60 4.80 3.18 -4.26
CA LYS A 60 5.82 3.38 -3.21
C LYS A 60 5.40 4.49 -2.24
N SER A 61 4.72 5.53 -2.73
CA SER A 61 4.30 6.67 -1.92
C SER A 61 3.20 6.33 -0.90
N TYR A 62 2.47 5.22 -1.09
CA TYR A 62 1.48 4.72 -0.14
C TYR A 62 2.09 4.00 1.06
N ARG A 63 3.37 3.57 1.00
CA ARG A 63 4.05 2.94 2.14
C ARG A 63 4.18 3.91 3.31
N LEU A 64 4.26 3.36 4.53
CA LEU A 64 4.53 4.13 5.74
C LEU A 64 5.97 4.66 5.76
N CYS A 65 6.13 5.92 6.18
CA CYS A 65 7.41 6.58 6.34
C CYS A 65 7.92 6.39 7.78
N THR A 66 8.62 5.28 8.02
CA THR A 66 9.26 5.02 9.33
C THR A 66 10.53 5.83 9.54
N LYS A 67 11.19 6.25 8.44
CA LYS A 67 12.46 7.00 8.49
C LYS A 67 12.35 8.35 9.19
N HIS A 68 11.22 9.03 9.07
CA HIS A 68 11.01 10.37 9.63
C HIS A 68 9.92 10.37 10.73
N TRP A 69 9.69 9.21 11.33
CA TRP A 69 8.69 9.02 12.37
C TRP A 69 9.35 8.96 13.75
N ASN A 70 8.89 9.81 14.66
CA ASN A 70 9.37 9.93 16.04
C ASN A 70 10.90 9.98 16.17
N LEU A 71 11.55 10.77 15.31
CA LEU A 71 12.98 11.06 15.39
C LEU A 71 13.30 11.87 16.65
N PRO A 72 14.51 11.72 17.23
CA PRO A 72 14.92 12.45 18.43
C PRO A 72 14.80 13.98 18.32
N GLU A 73 14.95 14.53 17.11
CA GLU A 73 14.85 15.97 16.82
C GLU A 73 13.40 16.48 16.76
N GLN A 74 12.40 15.59 16.72
CA GLN A 74 11.00 15.97 16.72
C GLN A 74 10.57 16.37 18.13
N ARG A 75 10.16 17.64 18.28
CA ARG A 75 9.72 18.20 19.57
C ARG A 75 8.41 17.59 20.09
N VAL A 76 7.61 17.02 19.21
CA VAL A 76 6.30 16.44 19.53
C VAL A 76 6.34 14.99 19.09
N HIS A 77 6.12 14.08 20.04
CA HIS A 77 5.86 12.69 19.73
C HIS A 77 4.54 12.61 18.96
N ILE A 78 4.55 11.95 17.82
CA ILE A 78 3.34 11.77 17.03
C ILE A 78 2.69 10.48 17.50
N ASP A 79 1.51 10.62 18.08
CA ASP A 79 0.69 9.49 18.48
C ASP A 79 0.05 8.83 17.25
N GLY A 80 0.07 7.49 17.21
CA GLY A 80 -0.53 6.70 16.13
C GLY A 80 0.49 6.02 15.21
N PRO A 81 0.08 5.53 14.03
CA PRO A 81 0.99 4.93 13.07
C PRO A 81 1.75 6.00 12.27
N PRO A 82 2.94 5.67 11.71
CA PRO A 82 3.65 6.57 10.82
C PRO A 82 2.80 7.05 9.64
N PRO A 83 2.98 8.28 9.13
CA PRO A 83 2.29 8.75 7.96
C PRO A 83 2.79 8.00 6.73
N GLN A 84 2.02 8.05 5.64
CA GLN A 84 2.51 7.56 4.35
C GLN A 84 3.64 8.46 3.82
N ILE A 85 4.52 7.91 2.98
CA ILE A 85 5.61 8.65 2.32
C ILE A 85 5.05 9.88 1.58
N ARG A 86 3.91 9.76 0.89
CA ARG A 86 3.25 10.91 0.22
C ARG A 86 2.72 11.98 1.16
N HIS A 87 2.61 11.71 2.46
CA HIS A 87 2.18 12.65 3.49
C HIS A 87 3.33 13.07 4.42
N CYS A 88 4.51 12.47 4.28
CA CYS A 88 5.70 12.85 5.03
C CYS A 88 6.29 14.15 4.48
N PHE A 89 6.41 15.16 5.35
CA PHE A 89 6.96 16.47 5.00
C PHE A 89 8.42 16.39 4.53
N GLU A 90 9.26 15.64 5.24
CA GLU A 90 10.68 15.48 4.89
C GLU A 90 10.85 14.73 3.55
N CYS A 91 10.06 13.69 3.29
CA CYS A 91 10.09 13.01 1.98
C CYS A 91 9.65 13.91 0.82
N LYS A 92 8.79 14.92 1.07
CA LYS A 92 8.38 15.87 0.03
C LYS A 92 9.45 16.91 -0.28
N LYS A 93 10.28 17.29 0.70
CA LYS A 93 11.37 18.25 0.48
C LYS A 93 12.50 17.69 -0.38
N SER A 94 12.70 16.37 -0.36
CA SER A 94 13.78 15.69 -1.10
C SER A 94 13.40 15.27 -2.52
N LYS A 95 12.19 15.61 -3.00
CA LYS A 95 11.75 15.37 -4.39
C LYS A 95 11.97 16.62 -5.21
#